data_AF-A0A5R2MWD6-F1
#
_entry.id   AF-A0A5R2MWD6-F1
#
_cell.length_a   1.000
_cell.length_b   1.000
_cell.length_c   1.000
_cell.angle_alpha   90.00
_cell.angle_beta   90.00
_cell.angle_gamma   90.00
#
_symmetry.space_group_name_H-M   'P 1'
#
loop_
_entity.id
_entity.type
_entity.pdbx_description
1 polymer ?
#
loop_
_entity_poly.entity_id
_entity_poly.type
_entity_poly.pdbx_seq_one_letter_code
_entity_poly.pdbx_strand_id
1 'polypeptide(L)'
;VFATPDLDERNLGGFIATVAIADVAAYVRYGTALDREALKRGNSVYFPDCVVPMLPERISNDLCSLREGQDRPALAVRMTFSADGRKIRHSFHRVMMKSAAKLAYS
;
A
#
# COMPACT_ATOMS: atom_id res chain seq x y z
N VAL A 1 -2.83 6.74 3.09
CA VAL A 1 -3.31 6.34 4.44
C VAL A 1 -4.60 7.06 4.71
N PHE A 2 -5.58 6.40 5.32
CA PHE A 2 -6.85 7.00 5.72
C PHE A 2 -7.09 6.70 7.20
N ALA A 3 -7.58 7.67 7.98
CA ALA A 3 -7.84 7.47 9.40
C ALA A 3 -9.18 8.06 9.81
N THR A 4 -9.86 7.38 10.75
CA THR A 4 -11.10 7.83 11.38
C THR A 4 -11.01 7.68 12.89
N PRO A 5 -11.81 8.42 13.66
CA PRO A 5 -11.98 8.14 15.09
C PRO A 5 -12.43 6.69 15.33
N ASP A 6 -11.99 6.10 16.44
CA ASP A 6 -12.56 4.85 16.97
C ASP A 6 -13.79 5.19 17.83
N LEU A 7 -14.90 4.50 17.57
CA LEU A 7 -16.18 4.72 18.26
C LEU A 7 -16.41 3.69 19.39
N ASP A 8 -15.49 2.75 19.62
CA ASP A 8 -15.57 1.82 20.74
C ASP A 8 -15.43 2.58 22.07
N GLU A 9 -16.43 2.47 22.94
CA GLU A 9 -16.47 3.12 24.26
C GLU A 9 -15.30 2.71 25.17
N ARG A 10 -14.65 1.58 24.88
CA ARG A 10 -13.46 1.11 25.60
C ARG A 10 -12.16 1.73 25.08
N ASN A 11 -12.21 2.49 24.00
CA ASN A 11 -11.08 3.15 23.36
C ASN A 11 -11.37 4.63 23.07
N LEU A 12 -11.83 5.36 24.10
CA LEU A 12 -12.15 6.78 24.00
C LEU A 12 -10.95 7.58 23.49
N GLY A 13 -11.18 8.38 22.44
CA GLY A 13 -10.14 9.18 21.78
C GLY A 13 -9.17 8.35 20.93
N GLY A 14 -9.42 7.06 20.74
CA GLY A 14 -8.66 6.21 19.85
C GLY A 14 -8.94 6.48 18.37
N PHE A 15 -8.14 5.85 17.51
CA PHE A 15 -8.20 6.04 16.07
C PHE A 15 -8.09 4.70 15.33
N ILE A 16 -8.65 4.67 14.13
CA ILE A 16 -8.55 3.56 13.21
C ILE A 16 -7.84 4.06 11.96
N ALA A 17 -6.64 3.54 11.69
CA ALA A 17 -5.89 3.87 10.49
C ALA A 17 -5.90 2.69 9.51
N THR A 18 -6.20 2.96 8.25
CA THR A 18 -6.12 2.04 7.14
C THR A 18 -4.95 2.43 6.24
N VAL A 19 -4.02 1.49 6.07
CA VAL A 19 -2.91 1.60 5.11
C VAL A 19 -3.17 0.60 4.00
N ALA A 20 -3.36 1.09 2.78
CA ALA A 20 -3.52 0.28 1.58
C ALA A 20 -2.18 0.24 0.82
N ILE A 21 -1.66 -0.97 0.62
CA ILE A 21 -0.45 -1.23 -0.16
C ILE A 21 -0.86 -1.86 -1.49
N ALA A 22 -0.26 -1.42 -2.60
CA ALA A 22 -0.51 -2.00 -3.92
C ALA A 22 -0.39 -3.53 -3.89
N ASP A 23 -1.39 -4.26 -4.40
CA ASP A 23 -1.34 -5.73 -4.44
C ASP A 23 -0.51 -6.21 -5.64
N VAL A 24 0.81 -6.07 -5.54
CA VAL A 24 1.76 -6.54 -6.58
C VAL A 24 1.61 -8.04 -6.81
N ALA A 25 1.26 -8.82 -5.79
CA ALA A 25 1.07 -10.27 -5.87
C ALA A 25 -0.19 -10.67 -6.67
N ALA A 26 -1.07 -9.72 -6.98
CA ALA A 26 -2.13 -9.92 -7.97
C ALA A 26 -1.57 -10.04 -9.40
N TYR A 27 -0.43 -9.39 -9.69
CA TYR A 27 0.18 -9.34 -11.02
C TYR A 27 1.42 -10.22 -11.16
N VAL A 28 2.25 -10.30 -10.11
CA VAL A 28 3.48 -11.09 -10.09
C VAL A 28 3.22 -12.37 -9.30
N ARG A 29 2.96 -13.47 -10.01
CA ARG A 29 2.68 -14.78 -9.41
C ARG A 29 3.97 -15.55 -9.19
N TYR A 30 4.05 -16.24 -8.06
CA TYR A 30 5.20 -17.07 -7.69
C TYR A 30 5.60 -18.05 -8.81
N GLY A 31 6.90 -18.19 -9.06
CA GLY A 31 7.47 -19.10 -10.04
C GLY A 31 7.33 -18.66 -11.50
N THR A 32 6.75 -17.49 -11.77
CA THR A 32 6.70 -16.92 -13.13
C THR A 32 8.03 -16.32 -13.55
N ALA A 33 8.19 -16.00 -14.84
CA ALA A 33 9.38 -15.30 -15.32
C ALA A 33 9.52 -13.91 -14.68
N LEU A 34 8.40 -13.21 -14.44
CA LEU A 34 8.39 -11.92 -13.75
C LEU A 34 8.85 -12.04 -12.30
N ASP A 35 8.40 -13.07 -11.59
CA ASP A 35 8.81 -13.34 -10.20
C ASP A 35 10.31 -13.64 -10.11
N ARG A 36 10.85 -14.49 -11.01
CA ARG A 36 12.29 -14.78 -11.06
C ARG A 36 13.13 -13.53 -11.35
N GLU A 37 12.68 -12.68 -12.26
CA GLU A 37 13.40 -11.44 -12.58
C GLU A 37 13.32 -10.43 -11.43
N ALA A 38 12.17 -10.30 -10.77
CA ALA A 38 12.02 -9.47 -9.58
C ALA A 38 12.93 -9.96 -8.44
N LEU A 39 13.01 -11.27 -8.22
CA LEU A 39 13.91 -11.90 -7.25
C LEU A 39 15.39 -11.63 -7.59
N LYS A 40 15.76 -11.72 -8.88
CA LYS A 40 17.12 -11.45 -9.34
C LYS A 40 17.53 -9.99 -9.12
N ARG A 41 16.61 -9.04 -9.33
CA ARG A 41 16.87 -7.60 -9.12
C ARG A 41 16.84 -7.22 -7.64
N GLY A 42 15.96 -7.83 -6.84
CA GLY A 42 15.82 -7.63 -5.39
C GLY A 42 15.16 -6.30 -4.99
N ASN A 43 15.56 -5.19 -5.59
CA ASN A 43 15.01 -3.86 -5.32
C ASN A 43 15.02 -2.97 -6.58
N SER A 44 14.40 -1.78 -6.46
CA SER A 44 14.61 -0.71 -7.44
C SER A 44 15.78 0.16 -7.00
N VAL A 45 16.62 0.57 -7.93
CA VAL A 45 17.81 1.40 -7.66
C VAL A 45 17.54 2.81 -8.17
N TYR A 46 17.77 3.81 -7.31
CA TYR A 46 17.55 5.22 -7.62
C TYR A 46 18.90 5.91 -7.79
N PHE A 47 19.21 6.29 -9.03
CA PHE A 47 20.35 7.14 -9.37
C PHE A 47 19.91 8.62 -9.36
N PRO A 48 20.87 9.58 -9.35
CA PRO A 48 20.52 11.01 -9.43
C PRO A 48 19.67 11.41 -10.65
N ASP A 49 19.80 10.69 -11.77
CA ASP A 49 19.20 11.01 -13.06
C ASP A 49 18.17 9.99 -13.55
N CYS A 50 18.14 8.79 -12.98
CA CYS A 50 17.25 7.72 -13.43
C CYS A 50 16.89 6.71 -12.33
N VAL A 51 15.89 5.89 -12.62
CA VAL A 51 15.50 4.77 -11.77
C VAL A 51 15.63 3.47 -12.57
N VAL A 52 16.31 2.49 -11.99
CA VAL A 52 16.32 1.11 -12.50
C VAL A 52 15.27 0.32 -11.72
N PRO A 53 14.10 0.03 -12.30
CA PRO A 53 12.99 -0.53 -11.54
C PRO A 53 13.15 -2.04 -11.34
N MET A 54 12.67 -2.53 -10.20
CA MET A 54 12.59 -3.97 -9.91
C MET A 54 11.60 -4.68 -10.85
N LEU A 55 10.52 -4.00 -11.21
CA LEU A 55 9.44 -4.52 -12.04
C LEU A 55 9.34 -3.73 -13.34
N PRO A 56 8.81 -4.31 -14.43
CA PRO A 56 8.52 -3.56 -15.65
C PRO A 56 7.63 -2.35 -15.36
N GLU A 57 7.85 -1.22 -16.06
CA GLU A 57 7.13 0.03 -15.82
C GLU A 57 5.61 -0.11 -15.90
N ARG A 58 5.10 -0.96 -16.80
CA ARG A 58 3.66 -1.25 -16.90
C ARG A 58 3.08 -1.81 -15.60
N ILE A 59 3.86 -2.58 -14.84
CA ILE A 59 3.44 -3.10 -13.54
C ILE A 59 3.65 -2.06 -12.46
N SER A 60 4.85 -1.49 -12.34
CA SER A 60 5.20 -0.57 -11.25
C SER A 60 4.48 0.78 -11.32
N ASN A 61 4.46 1.42 -12.49
CA ASN A 61 3.98 2.80 -12.65
C ASN A 61 2.48 2.89 -13.02
N ASP A 62 1.91 1.83 -13.60
CA ASP A 62 0.52 1.86 -14.07
C ASP A 62 -0.40 0.95 -13.25
N LEU A 63 -0.22 -0.37 -13.34
CA LEU A 63 -1.16 -1.33 -12.75
C LEU A 63 -1.12 -1.38 -11.21
N CYS A 64 0.08 -1.30 -10.60
CA CYS A 64 0.22 -1.33 -9.15
C CYS A 64 0.16 0.08 -8.52
N SER A 65 0.49 1.13 -9.27
CA SER A 65 0.44 2.49 -8.75
C SER A 65 -0.98 2.87 -8.33
N LEU A 66 -1.13 3.32 -7.07
CA LEU A 66 -2.40 3.74 -6.48
C LEU A 66 -2.79 5.14 -6.99
N ARG A 67 -3.00 5.25 -8.30
CA ARG A 67 -3.28 6.51 -9.00
C ARG A 67 -4.58 7.13 -8.48
N GLU A 68 -4.57 8.46 -8.42
CA GLU A 68 -5.76 9.26 -8.11
C GLU A 68 -6.90 8.95 -9.07
N GLY A 69 -8.11 8.82 -8.52
CA GLY A 69 -9.34 8.62 -9.29
C GLY A 69 -9.49 7.25 -9.96
N GLN A 70 -8.59 6.29 -9.70
CA GLN A 70 -8.63 4.96 -10.32
C GLN A 70 -8.79 3.85 -9.30
N ASP A 71 -9.62 2.85 -9.64
CA ASP A 71 -9.76 1.64 -8.85
C ASP A 71 -8.52 0.76 -9.00
N ARG A 72 -7.95 0.35 -7.86
CA ARG A 72 -6.72 -0.44 -7.78
C ARG A 72 -6.84 -1.54 -6.72
N PRO A 73 -6.38 -2.77 -7.02
CA PRO A 73 -6.31 -3.81 -6.01
C PRO A 73 -5.21 -3.48 -5.00
N ALA A 74 -5.54 -3.64 -3.72
CA ALA A 74 -4.61 -3.38 -2.63
C ALA A 74 -4.74 -4.44 -1.54
N LEU A 75 -3.62 -4.71 -0.87
CA LEU A 75 -3.59 -5.35 0.44
C LEU A 75 -3.64 -4.25 1.49
N ALA A 76 -4.78 -4.13 2.17
CA ALA A 76 -4.99 -3.14 3.21
C ALA A 76 -4.80 -3.75 4.60
N VAL A 77 -4.14 -3.01 5.48
CA VAL A 77 -4.13 -3.27 6.91
C VAL A 77 -4.98 -2.21 7.61
N ARG A 78 -5.96 -2.66 8.37
CA ARG A 78 -6.77 -1.81 9.25
C ARG A 78 -6.23 -1.97 10.67
N MET A 79 -5.80 -0.89 11.29
CA MET A 79 -5.15 -0.88 12.59
C MET A 79 -5.94 0.00 13.55
N THR A 80 -6.16 -0.47 14.77
CA THR A 80 -6.75 0.31 15.85
C THR A 80 -5.64 0.79 16.78
N PHE A 81 -5.64 2.07 17.09
CA PHE A 81 -4.73 2.74 18.01
C PHE A 81 -5.52 3.37 19.16
N SER A 82 -4.90 3.43 20.34
CA SER A 82 -5.37 4.23 21.46
C SER A 82 -5.09 5.72 21.25
N ALA A 83 -5.65 6.56 22.12
CA ALA A 83 -5.46 8.01 22.10
C ALA A 83 -3.98 8.44 22.21
N ASP A 84 -3.14 7.64 22.87
CA ASP A 84 -1.69 7.85 23.02
C ASP A 84 -0.87 7.24 21.85
N GLY A 85 -1.53 6.69 20.82
CA GLY A 85 -0.88 6.14 19.64
C GLY A 85 -0.38 4.71 19.78
N ARG A 86 -0.68 3.99 20.86
CA ARG A 86 -0.32 2.56 20.98
C ARG A 86 -1.20 1.70 20.08
N LYS A 87 -0.60 0.77 19.34
CA LYS A 87 -1.36 -0.19 18.51
C LYS A 87 -2.06 -1.22 19.40
N ILE A 88 -3.38 -1.30 19.28
CA ILE A 88 -4.22 -2.27 20.02
C ILE A 88 -4.39 -3.56 19.22
N ARG A 89 -4.84 -3.45 17.97
CA ARG A 89 -5.13 -4.60 17.10
C ARG A 89 -5.04 -4.23 15.63
N HIS A 90 -5.03 -5.24 14.77
CA HIS A 90 -5.06 -5.04 13.33
C HIS A 90 -5.69 -6.23 12.61
N SER A 91 -6.13 -6.01 11.37
CA SER A 91 -6.57 -7.06 10.46
C SER A 91 -6.18 -6.73 9.02
N PHE A 92 -5.95 -7.76 8.21
CA PHE A 92 -5.54 -7.65 6.81
C PHE A 92 -6.71 -7.99 5.89
N HIS A 93 -6.82 -7.24 4.80
CA HIS A 93 -7.93 -7.33 3.84
C HIS A 93 -7.41 -7.13 2.43
N ARG A 94 -7.82 -7.98 1.49
CA ARG A 94 -7.73 -7.63 0.08
C ARG A 94 -8.90 -6.73 -0.29
N VAL A 95 -8.63 -5.59 -0.88
CA VAL A 95 -9.63 -4.56 -1.20
C VAL A 95 -9.43 -4.01 -2.60
N MET A 96 -10.49 -3.44 -3.15
CA MET A 96 -10.38 -2.45 -4.21
C MET A 96 -10.37 -1.06 -3.56
N MET A 97 -9.38 -0.24 -3.88
CA MET A 97 -9.30 1.13 -3.38
C MET A 97 -9.24 2.14 -4.51
N LYS A 98 -9.71 3.36 -4.23
CA LYS A 98 -9.66 4.50 -5.14
C LYS A 98 -9.05 5.68 -4.41
N SER A 99 -7.88 6.14 -4.85
CA SER A 99 -7.23 7.27 -4.20
C SER A 99 -8.00 8.56 -4.53
N ALA A 100 -8.36 9.32 -3.51
CA ALA A 100 -9.11 10.58 -3.70
C ALA A 100 -8.21 11.73 -4.18
N ALA A 101 -6.92 11.71 -3.84
CA ALA A 101 -5.96 12.76 -4.20
C ALA A 101 -4.52 12.22 -4.24
N LYS A 102 -3.69 12.79 -5.11
CA LYS A 102 -2.23 12.68 -5.06
C LYS A 102 -1.65 13.91 -4.38
N LEU A 103 -1.18 13.73 -3.15
CA LEU A 103 -0.60 14.80 -2.35
C LEU A 103 0.94 14.73 -2.40
N ALA A 104 1.60 15.88 -2.41
CA ALA A 104 3.02 16.01 -2.17
C ALA A 104 3.29 16.32 -0.68
N TYR A 105 4.51 16.06 -0.21
CA TYR A 105 4.89 16.38 1.18
C TYR A 105 5.10 17.88 1.44
N SER A 106 5.42 18.63 0.40
CA SER A 106 5.71 20.08 0.41
C SER A 106 4.47 20.94 0.56
#